data_AF-A0A925WHA2-F1
#
_entry.id   AF-A0A925WHA2-F1
#
_cell.length_a   1.000
_cell.length_b   1.000
_cell.length_c   1.000
_cell.angle_alpha   90.00
_cell.angle_beta   90.00
_cell.angle_gamma   90.00
#
_symmetry.space_group_name_H-M   'P 1'
#
loop_
_entity.id
_entity.type
_entity.pdbx_description
1 polymer ?
#
loop_
_entity_poly.entity_id
_entity_poly.type
_entity_poly.pdbx_seq_one_letter_code
_entity_poly.pdbx_strand_id
1 'polypeptide(L)'
;MNASIRALRVICFLALLGAHAAETSSLEKDFASPPEATKPRCYWYWMDGNITTNGITKDLEAMRRVGIGEAYIGIIADQSRLAPGNVKALTEP
;
A
#
# COMPACT_ATOMS: atom_id res chain seq x y z
N MET A 1 18.07 37.02 36.27
CA MET A 1 18.44 35.63 35.90
C MET A 1 17.24 34.66 36.00
N ASN A 2 16.47 34.68 37.09
CA ASN A 2 15.40 33.70 37.32
C ASN A 2 14.14 33.89 36.45
N ALA A 3 13.82 35.12 36.05
CA ALA A 3 12.67 35.43 35.20
C ALA A 3 12.84 34.91 33.76
N SER A 4 14.03 35.10 33.18
CA SER A 4 14.36 34.62 31.82
C SER A 4 14.36 33.09 31.73
N ILE A 5 14.84 32.40 32.78
CA ILE A 5 14.82 30.93 32.85
C ILE A 5 13.38 30.39 33.00
N ARG A 6 12.52 31.08 33.74
CA ARG A 6 11.08 30.74 33.86
C ARG A 6 10.36 30.94 32.52
N ALA A 7 10.61 32.05 31.83
CA ALA A 7 10.04 32.32 30.51
C ALA A 7 10.45 31.24 29.50
N LEU A 8 11.74 30.87 29.45
CA LEU A 8 12.24 29.84 28.55
C LEU A 8 11.58 28.47 28.82
N ARG A 9 11.41 28.10 30.10
CA ARG A 9 10.73 26.85 30.47
C ARG A 9 9.27 26.81 30.02
N VAL A 10 8.53 27.91 30.18
CA VAL A 10 7.13 28.01 29.73
C VAL A 10 7.04 27.93 28.21
N ILE A 11 7.92 28.62 27.49
CA ILE A 11 7.98 28.57 26.02
C ILE A 11 8.28 27.15 25.53
N CYS A 12 9.27 26.45 26.11
CA CYS A 12 9.56 25.07 25.77
C CYS A 12 8.36 24.15 26.04
N PHE A 13 7.69 24.32 27.18
CA PHE A 13 6.54 23.49 27.55
C PHE A 13 5.34 23.70 26.61
N LEU A 14 5.08 24.95 26.20
CA LEU A 14 4.04 25.27 25.22
C LEU A 14 4.37 24.74 23.82
N ALA A 15 5.64 24.80 23.41
CA ALA A 15 6.10 24.23 22.14
C ALA A 15 5.92 22.71 22.10
N LEU A 16 6.24 22.01 23.20
CA LEU A 16 6.03 20.57 23.35
C LEU A 16 4.54 20.18 23.27
N LEU A 17 3.65 20.96 23.91
CA LEU A 17 2.20 20.73 23.83
C LEU A 17 1.65 20.94 22.41
N GLY A 18 2.11 21.99 21.71
CA GLY A 18 1.68 22.28 20.34
C GLY A 18 2.09 21.20 19.33
N ALA A 19 3.30 20.66 19.46
CA ALA A 19 3.78 19.57 18.61
C ALA A 19 2.96 18.28 18.79
N HIS A 20 2.61 17.94 20.03
CA HIS A 20 1.84 16.72 20.33
C HIS A 20 0.38 16.78 19.82
N ALA A 21 -0.24 17.95 19.89
CA ALA A 21 -1.58 18.18 19.34
C ALA A 21 -1.60 18.09 17.80
N ALA A 22 -0.55 18.59 17.13
CA ALA A 22 -0.42 18.49 15.69
C ALA A 22 -0.24 17.03 15.22
N GLU A 23 0.62 16.25 15.87
CA GLU A 23 0.83 14.81 15.62
C GLU A 23 -0.45 13.99 15.80
N THR A 24 -1.20 14.25 16.87
CA THR A 24 -2.48 13.56 17.13
C THR A 24 -3.46 13.81 15.98
N SER A 25 -3.64 15.09 15.59
CA SER A 25 -4.52 15.47 14.48
C SER A 25 -4.15 14.84 13.13
N SER A 26 -2.88 14.51 12.90
CA SER A 26 -2.47 13.76 11.71
C SER A 26 -2.86 12.29 11.77
N LEU A 27 -2.78 11.64 12.94
CA LEU A 27 -3.16 10.23 13.09
C LEU A 27 -4.65 10.00 12.88
N GLU A 28 -5.53 10.82 13.45
CA GLU A 28 -6.97 10.68 13.21
C GLU A 28 -7.32 10.88 11.73
N LYS A 29 -6.68 11.87 11.09
CA LYS A 29 -6.88 12.14 9.67
C LYS A 29 -6.41 10.99 8.79
N ASP A 30 -5.20 10.48 9.04
CA ASP A 30 -4.62 9.39 8.26
C ASP A 30 -5.34 8.06 8.54
N PHE A 31 -5.91 7.87 9.72
CA PHE A 31 -6.77 6.72 9.99
C PHE A 31 -8.10 6.82 9.23
N ALA A 32 -8.72 8.00 9.17
CA ALA A 32 -9.95 8.21 8.40
C ALA A 32 -9.72 8.14 6.88
N SER A 33 -8.53 8.53 6.40
CA SER A 33 -8.13 8.50 5.00
C SER A 33 -6.71 7.94 4.87
N PRO A 34 -6.54 6.60 4.87
CA PRO A 34 -5.23 5.96 4.83
C PRO A 34 -4.39 6.41 3.63
N PRO A 35 -3.09 6.70 3.83
CA PRO A 35 -2.22 7.10 2.74
C PRO A 35 -1.94 5.92 1.79
N GLU A 36 -1.63 6.23 0.53
CA GLU A 36 -1.39 5.21 -0.52
C GLU A 36 -0.39 4.11 -0.12
N ALA A 37 0.66 4.47 0.63
CA ALA A 37 1.68 3.53 1.12
C ALA A 37 1.14 2.44 2.05
N THR A 38 -0.06 2.60 2.59
CA THR A 38 -0.71 1.64 3.51
C THR A 38 -1.66 0.67 2.81
N LYS A 39 -1.87 0.84 1.48
CA LYS A 39 -2.74 -0.06 0.74
C LYS A 39 -2.25 -1.51 0.83
N PRO A 40 -3.16 -2.49 0.96
CA PRO A 40 -2.79 -3.89 0.99
C PRO A 40 -2.18 -4.31 -0.35
N ARG A 41 -1.38 -5.37 -0.28
CA ARG A 41 -0.69 -5.98 -1.42
C ARG A 41 -1.05 -7.45 -1.50
N CYS A 42 -1.00 -8.04 -2.68
CA CYS A 42 -1.33 -9.45 -2.87
C CYS A 42 -0.29 -10.19 -3.70
N TYR A 43 -0.16 -11.49 -3.45
CA TYR A 43 0.42 -12.39 -4.42
C TYR A 43 -0.60 -12.67 -5.52
N TRP A 44 -0.17 -12.51 -6.77
CA TRP A 44 -0.97 -12.81 -7.94
C TRP A 44 -0.22 -13.84 -8.79
N TYR A 45 -0.63 -15.10 -8.67
CA TYR A 45 0.04 -16.19 -9.35
C TYR A 45 -0.60 -16.47 -10.70
N TRP A 46 0.26 -16.44 -11.71
CA TRP A 46 -0.04 -16.80 -13.08
C TRP A 46 0.21 -18.29 -13.26
N MET A 47 -0.87 -19.04 -13.48
CA MET A 47 -0.85 -20.50 -13.40
C MET A 47 -0.82 -21.13 -14.79
N ASP A 48 0.15 -22.00 -15.03
CA ASP A 48 0.20 -22.96 -16.15
C ASP A 48 -0.05 -22.35 -17.54
N GLY A 49 0.39 -21.12 -17.77
CA GLY A 49 0.20 -20.41 -19.05
C GLY A 49 -1.25 -19.99 -19.35
N ASN A 50 -2.16 -20.11 -18.37
CA ASN A 50 -3.55 -19.64 -18.47
C ASN A 50 -3.64 -18.14 -18.17
N ILE A 51 -3.03 -17.34 -19.04
CA ILE A 51 -2.87 -15.88 -18.84
C ILE A 51 -3.25 -15.17 -20.14
N THR A 52 -4.00 -14.07 -20.06
CA THR A 52 -4.34 -13.26 -21.24
C THR A 52 -4.23 -11.77 -20.92
N THR A 53 -3.89 -10.93 -21.90
CA THR A 53 -3.84 -9.48 -21.72
C THR A 53 -5.17 -8.91 -21.23
N ASN A 54 -6.29 -9.36 -21.80
CA ASN A 54 -7.63 -8.95 -21.37
C ASN A 54 -7.93 -9.37 -19.91
N GLY A 55 -7.50 -10.57 -19.49
CA GLY A 55 -7.60 -11.02 -18.10
C GLY A 55 -6.77 -10.15 -17.16
N ILE A 56 -5.51 -9.88 -17.53
CA ILE A 56 -4.59 -9.00 -16.80
C ILE A 56 -5.22 -7.61 -16.59
N THR A 57 -5.79 -7.01 -17.64
CA THR A 57 -6.46 -5.71 -17.53
C THR A 57 -7.61 -5.75 -16.53
N LYS A 58 -8.48 -6.76 -16.62
CA LYS A 58 -9.64 -6.90 -15.72
C LYS A 58 -9.24 -7.13 -14.27
N ASP A 59 -8.20 -7.92 -14.03
CA ASP A 59 -7.67 -8.20 -12.71
C ASP A 59 -7.09 -6.93 -12.08
N LEU A 60 -6.26 -6.18 -12.80
CA LEU A 60 -5.67 -4.92 -12.29
C LEU A 60 -6.73 -3.83 -12.05
N GLU A 61 -7.74 -3.73 -12.92
CA GLU A 61 -8.88 -2.84 -12.68
C GLU A 61 -9.67 -3.27 -11.44
N ALA A 62 -9.88 -4.56 -11.21
CA ALA A 62 -10.54 -5.08 -10.02
C ALA A 62 -9.74 -4.75 -8.75
N MET A 63 -8.43 -5.01 -8.76
CA MET A 63 -7.51 -4.68 -7.67
C MET A 63 -7.60 -3.19 -7.32
N ARG A 64 -7.56 -2.30 -8.33
CA ARG A 64 -7.71 -0.86 -8.11
C ARG A 64 -9.07 -0.50 -7.52
N ARG A 65 -10.16 -1.07 -8.04
CA ARG A 65 -11.53 -0.81 -7.55
C ARG A 65 -11.70 -1.17 -6.08
N VAL A 66 -11.06 -2.24 -5.61
CA VAL A 66 -11.15 -2.69 -4.20
C VAL A 66 -10.05 -2.15 -3.29
N GLY A 67 -9.12 -1.36 -3.83
CA GLY A 67 -8.09 -0.66 -3.04
C GLY A 67 -6.78 -1.44 -2.82
N ILE A 68 -6.50 -2.49 -3.60
CA ILE A 68 -5.18 -3.15 -3.61
C ILE A 68 -4.17 -2.24 -4.31
N GLY A 69 -3.03 -2.02 -3.66
CA GLY A 69 -1.99 -1.09 -4.13
C GLY A 69 -0.90 -1.74 -4.98
N GLU A 70 -0.59 -3.02 -4.75
CA GLU A 70 0.53 -3.71 -5.41
C GLU A 70 0.26 -5.21 -5.55
N ALA A 71 0.70 -5.78 -6.67
CA ALA A 71 0.64 -7.21 -6.94
C ALA A 71 2.07 -7.77 -7.11
N TYR A 72 2.38 -8.84 -6.38
CA TYR A 72 3.59 -9.62 -6.56
C TYR A 72 3.31 -10.76 -7.53
N ILE A 73 3.89 -10.67 -8.72
CA ILE A 73 3.68 -11.65 -9.78
C ILE A 73 4.60 -12.85 -9.55
N GLY A 74 4.00 -14.03 -9.48
CA GLY A 74 4.71 -15.31 -9.51
C GLY A 74 4.17 -16.19 -10.64
N ILE A 75 5.05 -16.83 -11.39
CA ILE A 75 4.67 -17.77 -12.44
C ILE A 75 4.81 -19.17 -11.86
N ILE A 76 3.69 -19.91 -11.80
CA ILE A 76 3.66 -21.28 -11.30
C ILE A 76 3.27 -22.19 -12.45
N ALA A 77 4.05 -23.26 -12.65
CA ALA A 77 3.83 -24.26 -13.68
C ALA A 77 3.52 -25.63 -13.05
N ASP A 78 2.64 -26.37 -13.72
CA ASP A 78 2.18 -27.73 -13.40
C ASP A 78 1.48 -27.87 -12.04
N GLN A 79 0.64 -26.88 -11.66
CA GLN A 79 -0.07 -26.91 -10.35
C GLN A 79 -1.56 -26.55 -10.40
N SER A 80 -2.09 -26.03 -11.52
CA SER A 80 -3.49 -25.59 -11.59
C SER A 80 -4.50 -26.74 -11.70
N ARG A 81 -4.05 -27.96 -12.00
CA ARG A 81 -4.90 -29.11 -12.40
C ARG A 81 -5.75 -28.85 -13.66
N LEU A 82 -5.52 -27.74 -14.36
CA LEU A 82 -6.13 -27.42 -15.64
C LEU A 82 -5.18 -27.79 -16.78
N ALA A 83 -5.74 -27.90 -17.98
CA ALA A 83 -4.90 -27.96 -19.18
C ALA A 83 -4.02 -26.69 -19.26
N PRO A 84 -2.75 -26.81 -19.68
CA PRO A 84 -1.89 -25.65 -19.88
C PRO A 84 -2.51 -24.68 -20.90
N GLY A 85 -2.44 -23.39 -20.60
CA GLY A 85 -2.86 -22.36 -21.53
C GLY A 85 -1.84 -22.14 -22.64
N ASN A 86 -2.26 -21.43 -23.69
CA ASN A 86 -1.45 -21.22 -24.88
C ASN A 86 -0.44 -20.06 -24.76
N VAL A 87 -0.53 -19.26 -23.70
CA VAL A 87 0.30 -18.07 -23.52
C VAL A 87 1.40 -18.39 -22.52
N LYS A 88 2.64 -18.46 -22.98
CA LYS A 88 3.78 -18.62 -22.09
C LYS A 88 4.09 -17.29 -21.41
N ALA A 89 4.47 -17.34 -20.14
CA ALA A 89 4.87 -16.16 -19.42
C ALA A 89 6.20 -15.62 -20.00
N LEU A 90 6.30 -14.30 -20.17
CA LEU A 90 7.48 -13.59 -20.71
C LEU A 90 7.80 -13.89 -22.18
N THR A 91 6.84 -14.34 -22.98
CA THR A 91 6.98 -14.45 -24.43
C THR A 91 6.02 -13.51 -25.14
N GLU A 92 6.48 -12.91 -26.24
CA GLU A 92 5.54 -12.30 -27.19
C GLU A 92 4.66 -13.37 -27.85
N PRO A 93 3.48 -13.00 -28.40
CA PRO A 93 2.56 -13.94 -29.05
C PRO A 93 3.21 -14.80 -30.14
#